data_AF-A0A352A2Y9-F1
#
_entry.id   AF-A0A352A2Y9-F1
#
_cell.length_a   1.000
_cell.length_b   1.000
_cell.length_c   1.000
_cell.angle_alpha   90.00
_cell.angle_beta   90.00
_cell.angle_gamma   90.00
#
_symmetry.space_group_name_H-M   'P 1'
#
loop_
_entity.id
_entity.type
_entity.pdbx_description
1 polymer ?
#
loop_
_entity_poly.entity_id
_entity_poly.type
_entity_poly.pdbx_seq_one_letter_code
_entity_poly.pdbx_strand_id
1 'polypeptide(L)'
;MGNKRIYINIINICTISKFEDELKKVSFERYNVLKQKIQESLKGKGVLLYSPTPHSIYKVNNEYRINLFIKVSLKYTSALKKIIREVYMEKDIKNIKISINIDTENV
;
A
#
# COMPACT_ATOMS: atom_id res chain seq x y z
N MET A 1 29.80 -8.28 -14.46
CA MET A 1 29.29 -7.72 -13.19
C MET A 1 27.87 -8.22 -13.00
N GLY A 2 27.66 -9.22 -12.14
CA GLY A 2 26.34 -9.82 -11.95
C GLY A 2 25.37 -8.83 -11.30
N ASN A 3 24.17 -8.68 -11.87
CA ASN A 3 23.05 -7.99 -11.25
C ASN A 3 22.81 -8.63 -9.87
N LYS A 4 23.27 -7.97 -8.82
CA LYS A 4 22.97 -8.34 -7.43
C LYS A 4 21.45 -8.26 -7.31
N ARG A 5 20.77 -9.42 -7.23
CA ARG A 5 19.31 -9.48 -7.08
C ARG A 5 18.95 -8.59 -5.89
N ILE A 6 18.32 -7.45 -6.18
CA ILE A 6 17.67 -6.66 -5.14
C ILE A 6 16.48 -7.52 -4.74
N TYR A 7 16.54 -8.19 -3.60
CA TYR A 7 15.37 -8.87 -3.05
C TYR A 7 14.28 -7.81 -2.81
N ILE A 8 13.14 -7.99 -3.46
CA ILE A 8 12.01 -7.06 -3.46
C ILE A 8 10.83 -7.75 -2.80
N ASN A 9 10.34 -7.18 -1.71
CA ASN A 9 9.05 -7.56 -1.14
C ASN A 9 7.94 -6.83 -1.88
N ILE A 10 6.81 -7.50 -2.05
CA ILE A 10 5.60 -6.91 -2.65
C ILE A 10 4.57 -6.75 -1.55
N ILE A 11 4.07 -5.53 -1.38
CA ILE A 11 3.00 -5.22 -0.43
C ILE A 11 1.77 -4.82 -1.25
N ASN A 12 0.63 -5.43 -0.95
CA ASN A 12 -0.67 -5.00 -1.44
C ASN A 12 -1.52 -4.51 -0.27
N ILE A 13 -2.00 -3.28 -0.35
CA ILE A 13 -2.99 -2.72 0.58
C ILE A 13 -4.31 -2.63 -0.17
N CYS A 14 -5.30 -3.40 0.27
CA CYS A 14 -6.64 -3.41 -0.28
C CYS A 14 -7.58 -2.65 0.66
N THR A 15 -8.14 -1.54 0.17
CA THR A 15 -9.21 -0.79 0.84
C THR A 15 -10.55 -1.27 0.30
N ILE A 16 -11.51 -1.48 1.19
CA ILE A 16 -12.80 -2.12 0.88
C ILE A 16 -13.94 -1.32 1.51
N SER A 17 -15.00 -1.03 0.75
CA SER A 17 -16.19 -0.34 1.28
C SER A 17 -17.44 -0.62 0.46
N LYS A 18 -18.62 -0.41 1.05
CA LYS A 18 -19.89 -0.36 0.33
C LYS A 18 -20.07 0.96 -0.45
N PHE A 19 -19.33 2.00 -0.10
CA PHE A 19 -19.45 3.34 -0.67
C PHE A 19 -18.29 3.61 -1.64
N GLU A 20 -18.55 3.49 -2.94
CA GLU A 20 -17.52 3.55 -3.99
C GLU A 20 -16.75 4.88 -4.02
N ASP A 21 -17.47 6.01 -3.95
CA ASP A 21 -16.86 7.34 -4.05
C ASP A 21 -16.03 7.69 -2.82
N GLU A 22 -16.53 7.34 -1.63
CA GLU A 22 -15.78 7.47 -0.37
C GLU A 22 -14.51 6.61 -0.41
N LEU A 23 -14.61 5.37 -0.89
CA LEU A 23 -13.48 4.46 -1.05
C LEU A 23 -12.41 5.03 -1.98
N LYS A 24 -12.81 5.54 -3.16
CA LYS A 24 -11.88 6.19 -4.11
C LYS A 24 -11.19 7.36 -3.46
N LYS A 25 -11.95 8.27 -2.84
CA LYS A 25 -11.39 9.46 -2.17
C LYS A 25 -10.36 9.07 -1.11
N VAL A 26 -10.73 8.18 -0.18
CA VAL A 26 -9.84 7.73 0.89
C VAL A 26 -8.59 7.06 0.33
N SER A 27 -8.72 6.19 -0.69
CA SER A 27 -7.59 5.45 -1.24
C SER A 27 -6.56 6.39 -1.87
N PHE A 28 -7.00 7.44 -2.58
CA PHE A 28 -6.12 8.47 -3.13
C PHE A 28 -5.53 9.39 -2.06
N GLU A 29 -6.30 9.76 -1.04
CA GLU A 29 -5.81 10.55 0.09
C GLU A 29 -4.68 9.80 0.82
N ARG A 30 -4.90 8.54 1.18
CA ARG A 30 -3.90 7.71 1.86
C ARG A 30 -2.68 7.44 0.99
N TYR A 31 -2.87 7.27 -0.32
CA TYR A 31 -1.75 7.21 -1.27
C TYR A 31 -0.88 8.48 -1.23
N ASN A 32 -1.48 9.67 -1.23
CA ASN A 32 -0.73 10.92 -1.18
C ASN A 32 0.04 11.09 0.13
N VAL A 33 -0.60 10.79 1.27
CA VAL A 33 0.06 10.82 2.59
C VAL A 33 1.21 9.80 2.65
N LEU A 34 0.99 8.59 2.16
CA LEU A 34 2.02 7.54 2.12
C LEU A 34 3.19 7.95 1.23
N LYS A 35 2.91 8.49 0.05
CA LYS A 35 3.92 9.01 -0.88
C LYS A 35 4.77 10.10 -0.23
N GLN A 36 4.14 11.06 0.46
CA GLN A 36 4.84 12.11 1.19
C GLN A 36 5.76 11.54 2.28
N LYS A 37 5.24 10.68 3.16
CA LYS A 37 6.04 10.09 4.25
C LYS A 37 7.20 9.23 3.73
N ILE A 38 7.03 8.52 2.63
CA ILE A 38 8.11 7.78 1.95
C ILE A 38 9.20 8.75 1.47
N GLN A 39 8.82 9.89 0.88
CA GLN A 39 9.79 10.91 0.45
C GLN A 39 10.55 11.51 1.65
N GLU A 40 9.85 11.85 2.73
CA GLU A 40 10.47 12.43 3.93
C GLU A 40 11.40 11.44 4.64
N SER A 41 10.94 10.21 4.88
CA SER A 41 11.65 9.24 5.71
C SER A 41 12.69 8.42 4.95
N LEU A 42 12.42 8.09 3.69
CA LEU A 42 13.26 7.20 2.87
C LEU A 42 13.97 7.93 1.73
N LYS A 43 13.72 9.24 1.56
CA LYS A 43 14.23 10.05 0.45
C LYS A 43 13.89 9.44 -0.91
N GLY A 44 12.73 8.77 -0.99
CA GLY A 44 12.27 8.06 -2.19
C GLY A 44 13.10 6.83 -2.59
N LYS A 45 14.02 6.34 -1.74
CA LYS A 45 14.92 5.24 -2.10
C LYS A 45 14.31 3.88 -1.82
N GLY A 46 14.54 2.94 -2.74
CA GLY A 46 14.25 1.51 -2.55
C GLY A 46 12.77 1.17 -2.37
N VAL A 47 11.87 2.08 -2.75
CA VAL A 47 10.42 1.89 -2.76
C VAL A 47 9.90 2.34 -4.12
N LEU A 48 9.10 1.48 -4.76
CA LEU A 48 8.29 1.81 -5.93
C LEU A 48 6.82 1.72 -5.52
N LEU A 49 6.16 2.88 -5.48
CA LEU A 49 4.76 3.04 -5.09
C LEU A 49 3.92 3.24 -6.35
N TYR A 50 2.98 2.34 -6.61
CA TYR A 50 2.04 2.45 -7.73
C TYR A 50 0.83 3.31 -7.32
N SER A 51 0.09 3.84 -8.30
CA SER A 51 -1.18 4.52 -8.02
C SER A 51 -2.24 3.53 -7.51
N PRO A 52 -3.22 3.97 -6.70
CA PRO A 52 -4.37 3.16 -6.37
C PRO A 52 -5.12 2.74 -7.64
N THR A 53 -5.50 1.48 -7.73
CA THR A 53 -6.25 0.95 -8.88
C THR A 53 -7.39 0.05 -8.42
N PRO A 54 -8.50 -0.01 -9.17
CA PRO A 54 -9.54 -1.01 -8.94
C PRO A 54 -8.96 -2.42 -8.82
N HIS A 55 -9.39 -3.18 -7.82
CA HIS A 55 -9.07 -4.60 -7.75
C HIS A 55 -9.65 -5.32 -8.99
N SER A 56 -8.99 -6.38 -9.47
CA SER A 56 -9.47 -7.18 -10.63
C SER A 56 -10.90 -7.67 -10.42
N ILE A 57 -11.18 -8.26 -9.26
CA ILE A 57 -12.53 -8.42 -8.70
C ILE A 57 -12.94 -7.11 -8.02
N TYR A 58 -13.43 -6.15 -8.82
CA TYR A 58 -13.69 -4.79 -8.37
C TYR A 58 -14.81 -4.70 -7.33
N LYS A 59 -15.90 -5.44 -7.54
CA LYS A 59 -17.07 -5.47 -6.66
C LYS A 59 -17.48 -6.91 -6.38
N VAL A 60 -17.68 -7.24 -5.10
CA VAL A 60 -18.27 -8.51 -4.67
C VAL A 60 -19.00 -8.31 -3.36
N ASN A 61 -20.13 -9.01 -3.18
CA ASN A 61 -20.98 -8.88 -1.98
C ASN A 61 -21.34 -7.41 -1.65
N ASN A 62 -21.59 -6.63 -2.70
CA ASN A 62 -21.86 -5.19 -2.63
C ASN A 62 -20.76 -4.33 -1.99
N GLU A 63 -19.52 -4.82 -1.97
CA GLU A 63 -18.34 -4.08 -1.52
C GLU A 63 -17.38 -3.86 -2.69
N TYR A 64 -16.96 -2.61 -2.87
CA TYR A 64 -15.96 -2.15 -3.81
C TYR A 64 -14.57 -2.30 -3.23
N ARG A 65 -13.57 -2.46 -4.09
CA ARG A 65 -12.18 -2.74 -3.69
C ARG A 65 -11.18 -1.96 -4.53
N ILE A 66 -10.23 -1.31 -3.85
CA ILE A 66 -9.11 -0.62 -4.48
C ILE A 66 -7.81 -1.18 -3.90
N ASN A 67 -6.89 -1.55 -4.78
CA ASN A 67 -5.57 -2.01 -4.43
C ASN A 67 -4.56 -0.86 -4.51
N LEU A 68 -3.58 -0.91 -3.62
CA LEU A 68 -2.37 -0.11 -3.67
C LEU A 68 -1.18 -1.06 -3.58
N PHE A 69 -0.46 -1.19 -4.69
CA PHE A 69 0.74 -2.03 -4.77
C PHE A 69 1.99 -1.22 -4.45
N ILE A 70 2.90 -1.87 -3.72
CA ILE A 70 4.20 -1.31 -3.34
C ILE A 70 5.26 -2.39 -3.52
N LYS A 71 6.33 -2.06 -4.24
CA LYS A 71 7.55 -2.86 -4.28
C LYS A 71 8.59 -2.19 -3.40
N VAL A 72 9.24 -2.94 -2.51
CA VAL A 72 10.24 -2.40 -1.58
C VAL A 72 11.43 -3.32 -1.48
N SER A 73 12.65 -2.78 -1.48
CA SER A 73 13.82 -3.61 -1.25
C SER A 73 13.90 -4.05 0.21
N LEU A 74 14.51 -5.21 0.45
CA LEU A 74 14.60 -5.81 1.80
C LEU A 74 15.14 -4.81 2.85
N LYS A 75 16.16 -4.02 2.48
CA LYS A 75 16.78 -2.98 3.33
C LYS A 75 15.77 -1.97 3.90
N TYR A 76 14.75 -1.58 3.12
CA TYR A 76 13.80 -0.53 3.50
C TYR A 76 12.45 -1.08 3.99
N THR A 77 12.28 -2.40 3.99
CA THR A 77 11.00 -3.04 4.32
C THR A 77 10.52 -2.71 5.74
N SER A 78 11.41 -2.76 6.74
CA SER A 78 11.04 -2.45 8.13
C SER A 78 10.57 -1.00 8.29
N ALA A 79 11.28 -0.06 7.65
CA ALA A 79 10.92 1.36 7.70
C ALA A 79 9.59 1.63 6.97
N LEU A 80 9.38 1.02 5.78
CA LEU A 80 8.10 1.13 5.08
C LEU A 80 6.94 0.55 5.89
N LYS A 81 7.13 -0.60 6.59
CA LYS A 81 6.12 -1.18 7.48
C LYS A 81 5.72 -0.21 8.60
N LYS A 82 6.67 0.57 9.16
CA LYS A 82 6.35 1.61 10.16
C LYS A 82 5.48 2.71 9.55
N ILE A 83 5.86 3.23 8.39
CA ILE A 83 5.09 4.26 7.69
C ILE A 83 3.66 3.76 7.37
N ILE A 84 3.51 2.52 6.90
CA ILE A 84 2.18 1.95 6.61
C ILE A 84 1.32 1.89 7.87
N ARG A 85 1.89 1.49 9.01
CA ARG A 85 1.16 1.50 10.29
C ARG A 85 0.68 2.89 10.67
N GLU A 86 1.53 3.91 10.53
CA GLU A 86 1.14 5.30 10.80
C GLU A 86 -0.02 5.75 9.89
N VAL A 87 0.04 5.42 8.60
CA VAL A 87 -0.96 5.89 7.62
C VAL A 87 -2.30 5.17 7.74
N TYR A 88 -2.30 3.87 8.03
CA TYR A 88 -3.50 3.02 7.92
C TYR A 88 -4.00 2.45 9.26
N MET A 89 -3.22 2.51 10.34
CA MET A 89 -3.56 1.82 11.60
C MET A 89 -3.65 2.75 12.82
N GLU A 90 -3.14 3.98 12.78
CA GLU A 90 -3.21 4.90 13.93
C GLU A 90 -4.61 5.47 14.20
N LYS A 91 -5.45 5.56 13.15
CA LYS A 91 -6.81 6.08 13.26
C LYS A 91 -7.75 5.21 12.43
N ASP A 92 -8.88 4.86 13.02
CA ASP A 92 -9.95 4.18 12.30
C ASP A 92 -10.40 5.03 11.12
N ILE A 93 -10.52 4.37 9.97
CA ILE A 93 -11.07 4.97 8.76
C ILE A 93 -12.52 4.52 8.67
N LYS A 94 -13.44 5.43 8.99
CA LYS A 94 -14.88 5.16 9.00
C LYS A 94 -15.32 4.53 7.67
N ASN A 95 -16.14 3.48 7.74
CA ASN A 95 -16.71 2.76 6.59
C ASN A 95 -15.70 2.10 5.65
N ILE A 96 -14.40 2.05 5.99
CA ILE A 96 -13.36 1.45 5.16
C ILE A 96 -12.75 0.26 5.91
N LYS A 97 -12.80 -0.92 5.31
CA LYS A 97 -12.00 -2.06 5.76
C LYS A 97 -10.65 -2.03 5.05
N ILE A 98 -9.59 -2.44 5.74
CA ILE A 98 -8.23 -2.45 5.21
C ILE A 98 -7.69 -3.87 5.34
N SER A 99 -7.19 -4.42 4.23
CA SER A 99 -6.47 -5.70 4.21
C SER A 99 -5.06 -5.45 3.69
N ILE A 100 -4.05 -5.88 4.42
CA ILE A 100 -2.64 -5.70 4.03
C ILE A 100 -2.03 -7.08 3.83
N ASN A 101 -1.62 -7.38 2.59
CA ASN A 101 -0.85 -8.56 2.25
C ASN A 101 0.61 -8.17 2.00
N ILE A 102 1.54 -8.90 2.61
CA ILE A 102 2.98 -8.69 2.45
C ILE A 102 3.55 -10.00 1.95
N ASP A 103 3.83 -10.05 0.65
CA ASP A 103 4.52 -11.15 0.02
C ASP A 103 6.02 -10.91 0.16
N THR A 104 6.64 -11.71 1.02
CA THR A 104 8.09 -11.74 1.17
C THR A 104 8.61 -12.93 0.39
N GLU A 105 9.47 -12.70 -0.60
CA GLU A 105 10.33 -13.77 -1.10
C GLU A 105 11.22 -14.21 0.07
N ASN A 106 10.78 -15.26 0.77
CA ASN A 106 11.63 -15.99 1.70
C ASN A 106 12.70 -16.67 0.84
N VAL A 107 13.92 -16.16 0.93
CA VAL A 107 15.12 -16.84 0.42
C VAL A 107 15.63 -17.74 1.53
#